data_AF-A0A974PWJ1-F1
#
_entry.id   AF-A0A974PWJ1-F1
#
_cell.length_a   1.000
_cell.length_b   1.000
_cell.length_c   1.000
_cell.angle_alpha   90.00
_cell.angle_beta   90.00
_cell.angle_gamma   90.00
#
_symmetry.space_group_name_H-M   'P 1'
#
loop_
_entity.id
_entity.type
_entity.pdbx_description
1 polymer ?
#
loop_
_entity_poly.entity_id
_entity_poly.type
_entity_poly.pdbx_seq_one_letter_code
_entity_poly.pdbx_strand_id
1 'polypeptide(L)'
;MKRRRLLLAGAACCAGAHTAAAWAETLGYAAPERFARPDVATDEGGLWAMMDREERNLRRSPLLLRDPKLRNYVQDIACRLGGEHCPDIRVHLVRTPLFNASMAPNGMMQVWSGLLLRAENEAQLAAVIGHEIGHYLQRHSVERLRDLKAKSAFGQFIGLFGVVGAVGQLALLASAFAYSRDHEREADRIGAVLMHNAGYDVAESAKVWGNLLAEARARLGKEPEESSPLFATHPSSPERRETLAGYAAVLPGGGTGEEAFVRHTGPFLAEWLQDEVKRGQYAESLVLFTRMLERRRAAPLVQFHRGEAFRLRGENGDLERALDDYRAAAAAPDAPPPAFRGIGLVARQRGQAAEARQAFARYLELAPDAPDAALIRNYLSELES
;
A
#
# COMPACT_ATOMS: atom_id res chain seq x y z
N MET A 1 -6.56 42.71 -62.68
CA MET A 1 -6.18 41.66 -63.66
C MET A 1 -4.70 41.37 -63.43
N LYS A 2 -4.16 40.18 -63.14
CA LYS A 2 -4.57 38.77 -63.24
C LYS A 2 -3.97 38.00 -62.05
N ARG A 3 -4.67 36.94 -61.65
CA ARG A 3 -4.38 35.99 -60.57
C ARG A 3 -3.06 35.23 -60.78
N ARG A 4 -2.30 35.00 -59.70
CA ARG A 4 -1.41 33.84 -59.56
C ARG A 4 -1.81 33.09 -58.28
N ARG A 5 -2.41 31.90 -58.48
CA ARG A 5 -2.56 30.86 -57.46
C ARG A 5 -1.27 30.03 -57.45
N LEU A 6 -0.71 29.76 -56.28
CA LEU A 6 0.25 28.68 -56.06
C LEU A 6 0.06 28.12 -54.64
N LEU A 7 -0.69 27.02 -54.61
CA LEU A 7 -0.53 25.80 -53.82
C LEU A 7 -0.10 25.93 -52.35
N LEU A 8 -1.10 25.79 -51.46
CA LEU A 8 -0.94 25.28 -50.10
C LEU A 8 -0.45 23.83 -50.17
N ALA A 9 0.78 23.57 -49.76
CA ALA A 9 1.22 22.23 -49.37
C ALA A 9 0.66 21.95 -47.97
N GLY A 10 -0.33 21.07 -47.88
CA GLY A 10 -0.82 20.54 -46.61
C GLY A 10 0.26 19.65 -46.00
N ALA A 11 0.79 20.04 -44.86
CA ALA A 11 1.54 19.14 -44.00
C ALA A 11 0.54 18.12 -43.42
N ALA A 12 0.53 16.92 -44.00
CA ALA A 12 -0.16 15.78 -43.41
C ALA A 12 0.55 15.43 -42.10
N CYS A 13 -0.15 15.62 -41.00
CA CYS A 13 0.26 15.24 -39.67
C CYS A 13 0.24 13.71 -39.58
N CYS A 14 1.35 13.05 -39.89
CA CYS A 14 1.55 11.64 -39.57
C CYS A 14 1.97 11.52 -38.10
N ALA A 15 1.05 11.80 -37.19
CA ALA A 15 1.15 11.37 -35.80
C ALA A 15 0.43 10.02 -35.70
N GLY A 16 1.19 8.93 -35.82
CA GLY A 16 0.61 7.59 -35.76
C GLY A 16 1.67 6.51 -35.67
N ALA A 17 1.64 5.78 -34.56
CA ALA A 17 2.36 4.53 -34.28
C ALA A 17 3.88 4.64 -33.97
N HIS A 18 4.22 5.26 -32.86
CA HIS A 18 5.35 4.76 -32.06
C HIS A 18 4.82 3.60 -31.20
N THR A 19 4.99 2.39 -31.71
CA THR A 19 4.58 1.13 -31.07
C THR A 19 5.39 0.89 -29.79
N ALA A 20 4.75 0.32 -28.75
CA ALA A 20 5.34 -0.08 -27.48
C ALA A 20 6.66 -0.90 -27.59
N ALA A 21 6.95 -1.49 -28.75
CA ALA A 21 8.18 -2.19 -29.07
C ALA A 21 9.46 -1.34 -28.98
N ALA A 22 9.40 -0.01 -29.14
CA ALA A 22 10.59 0.85 -29.15
C ALA A 22 11.17 1.15 -27.74
N TRP A 23 10.43 0.90 -26.66
CA TRP A 23 10.83 1.27 -25.30
C TRP A 23 11.31 0.08 -24.44
N ALA A 24 10.89 -1.14 -24.78
CA ALA A 24 11.42 -2.37 -24.22
C ALA A 24 12.94 -2.54 -24.51
N GLU A 25 13.41 -1.99 -25.64
CA GLU A 25 14.83 -1.87 -25.99
C GLU A 25 15.60 -0.90 -25.06
N THR A 26 14.94 0.14 -24.54
CA THR A 26 15.60 1.21 -23.76
C THR A 26 16.17 0.74 -22.43
N LEU A 27 15.51 -0.24 -21.80
CA LEU A 27 16.04 -0.88 -20.58
C LEU A 27 16.40 -2.35 -20.79
N GLY A 28 16.24 -2.92 -21.98
CA GLY A 28 16.64 -4.28 -22.32
C GLY A 28 15.80 -5.36 -21.64
N TYR A 29 14.48 -5.23 -21.67
CA TYR A 29 13.56 -6.25 -21.12
C TYR A 29 12.62 -6.79 -22.19
N ALA A 30 12.55 -8.11 -22.31
CA ALA A 30 11.51 -8.81 -23.03
C ALA A 30 10.80 -9.77 -22.06
N ALA A 31 9.47 -9.77 -22.08
CA ALA A 31 8.69 -10.69 -21.24
C ALA A 31 9.00 -12.14 -21.65
N PRO A 32 9.25 -13.05 -20.69
CA PRO A 32 9.41 -14.46 -20.99
C PRO A 32 8.09 -15.06 -21.49
N GLU A 33 8.16 -16.25 -22.09
CA GLU A 33 6.95 -17.02 -22.38
C GLU A 33 6.23 -17.42 -21.07
N ARG A 34 4.92 -17.62 -21.16
CA ARG A 34 4.10 -18.03 -20.03
C ARG A 34 4.59 -19.36 -19.44
N PHE A 35 4.76 -19.39 -18.12
CA PHE A 35 5.30 -20.58 -17.46
C PHE A 35 4.31 -21.75 -17.49
N ALA A 36 4.79 -22.92 -17.91
CA ALA A 36 4.08 -24.16 -17.69
C ALA A 36 4.22 -24.59 -16.23
N ARG A 37 3.17 -25.22 -15.68
CA ARG A 37 3.24 -25.76 -14.33
C ARG A 37 4.33 -26.84 -14.26
N PRO A 38 5.33 -26.71 -13.37
CA PRO A 38 6.43 -27.68 -13.26
C PRO A 38 5.96 -28.99 -12.63
N ASP A 39 6.66 -30.08 -12.96
CA ASP A 39 6.44 -31.39 -12.33
C ASP A 39 6.68 -31.28 -10.82
N VAL A 40 5.74 -31.80 -10.02
CA VAL A 40 5.76 -31.76 -8.56
C VAL A 40 7.01 -32.41 -7.94
N ALA A 41 7.65 -33.33 -8.65
CA ALA A 41 8.90 -33.96 -8.21
C ALA A 41 10.11 -33.01 -8.28
N THR A 42 10.01 -31.90 -9.00
CA THR A 42 11.07 -30.89 -9.06
C THR A 42 11.05 -29.98 -7.82
N ASP A 43 12.16 -29.27 -7.58
CA ASP A 43 12.24 -28.30 -6.49
C ASP A 43 11.20 -27.18 -6.60
N GLU A 44 11.00 -26.70 -7.82
CA GLU A 44 10.03 -25.68 -8.15
C GLU A 44 8.59 -26.20 -8.08
N GLY A 45 8.32 -27.40 -8.60
CA GLY A 45 7.00 -28.02 -8.47
C GLY A 45 6.61 -28.24 -7.01
N GLY A 46 7.57 -28.62 -6.16
CA GLY A 46 7.39 -28.67 -4.72
C GLY A 46 7.05 -27.30 -4.12
N LEU A 47 7.74 -26.24 -4.53
CA LEU A 47 7.45 -24.86 -4.09
C LEU A 47 6.04 -24.42 -4.49
N TRP A 48 5.63 -24.69 -5.74
CA TRP A 48 4.28 -24.39 -6.21
C TRP A 48 3.22 -25.14 -5.41
N ALA A 49 3.43 -26.43 -5.12
CA ALA A 49 2.50 -27.22 -4.32
C ALA A 49 2.37 -26.70 -2.87
N MET A 50 3.45 -26.18 -2.28
CA MET A 50 3.39 -25.49 -0.99
C MET A 50 2.58 -24.20 -1.08
N MET A 51 2.83 -23.37 -2.09
CA MET A 51 2.08 -22.11 -2.29
C MET A 51 0.60 -22.37 -2.59
N ASP A 52 0.24 -23.45 -3.27
CA ASP A 52 -1.16 -23.84 -3.46
C ASP A 52 -1.84 -24.18 -2.13
N ARG A 53 -1.11 -24.77 -1.18
CA ARG A 53 -1.63 -25.02 0.17
C ARG A 53 -1.83 -23.72 0.92
N GLU A 54 -0.87 -22.81 0.88
CA GLU A 54 -1.00 -21.51 1.53
C GLU A 54 -2.10 -20.66 0.90
N GLU A 55 -2.30 -20.72 -0.42
CA GLU A 55 -3.42 -20.07 -1.10
C GLU A 55 -4.77 -20.61 -0.60
N ARG A 56 -4.89 -21.93 -0.40
CA ARG A 56 -6.10 -22.54 0.19
C ARG A 56 -6.34 -22.08 1.62
N ASN A 57 -5.28 -21.96 2.42
CA ASN A 57 -5.38 -21.45 3.79
C ASN A 57 -5.83 -19.98 3.80
N LEU A 58 -5.21 -19.15 2.97
CA LEU A 58 -5.53 -17.73 2.83
C LEU A 58 -6.99 -17.50 2.44
N ARG A 59 -7.52 -18.29 1.48
CA ARG A 59 -8.93 -18.21 1.05
C ARG A 59 -9.93 -18.42 2.20
N ARG A 60 -9.54 -19.16 3.23
CA ARG A 60 -10.34 -19.43 4.44
C ARG A 60 -10.08 -18.44 5.59
N SER A 61 -9.06 -17.59 5.46
CA SER A 61 -8.67 -16.64 6.51
C SER A 61 -9.76 -15.60 6.78
N PRO A 62 -10.00 -15.22 8.05
CA PRO A 62 -10.86 -14.08 8.38
C PRO A 62 -10.24 -12.75 7.95
N LEU A 63 -8.92 -12.70 7.72
CA LEU A 63 -8.21 -11.50 7.27
C LEU A 63 -8.38 -11.21 5.77
N LEU A 64 -8.94 -12.14 4.98
CA LEU A 64 -9.15 -11.92 3.56
C LEU A 64 -10.27 -10.89 3.33
N LEU A 65 -9.96 -9.81 2.63
CA LEU A 65 -10.94 -8.83 2.15
C LEU A 65 -11.69 -9.43 0.96
N ARG A 66 -13.01 -9.59 1.09
CA ARG A 66 -13.85 -10.31 0.11
C ARG A 66 -14.65 -9.40 -0.82
N ASP A 67 -14.48 -8.09 -0.73
CA ASP A 67 -15.19 -7.17 -1.61
C ASP A 67 -14.79 -7.40 -3.08
N PRO A 68 -15.73 -7.80 -3.95
CA PRO A 68 -15.40 -8.13 -5.33
C PRO A 68 -15.02 -6.91 -6.15
N LYS A 69 -15.51 -5.70 -5.82
CA LYS A 69 -15.19 -4.49 -6.58
C LYS A 69 -13.73 -4.09 -6.36
N LEU A 70 -13.28 -4.05 -5.10
CA LEU A 70 -11.90 -3.75 -4.77
C LEU A 70 -10.95 -4.83 -5.30
N ARG A 71 -11.28 -6.12 -5.13
CA ARG A 71 -10.46 -7.21 -5.67
C ARG A 71 -10.33 -7.13 -7.19
N ASN A 72 -11.44 -6.96 -7.90
CA ASN A 72 -11.42 -6.89 -9.37
C ASN A 72 -10.63 -5.65 -9.85
N TYR A 73 -10.79 -4.51 -9.18
CA TYR A 73 -10.01 -3.30 -9.47
C TYR A 73 -8.50 -3.55 -9.38
N VAL A 74 -8.03 -4.21 -8.32
CA VAL A 74 -6.60 -4.55 -8.17
C VAL A 74 -6.18 -5.63 -9.17
N GLN A 75 -7.04 -6.61 -9.46
CA GLN A 75 -6.81 -7.62 -10.50
C GLN A 75 -6.64 -6.98 -11.89
N ASP A 76 -7.43 -5.96 -12.23
CA ASP A 76 -7.37 -5.26 -13.52
C ASP A 76 -6.05 -4.47 -13.66
N ILE A 77 -5.53 -3.90 -12.58
CA ILE A 77 -4.18 -3.29 -12.54
C ILE A 77 -3.12 -4.37 -12.80
N ALA A 78 -3.18 -5.47 -12.05
CA ALA A 78 -2.20 -6.56 -12.17
C ALA A 78 -2.23 -7.20 -13.57
N CYS A 79 -3.40 -7.35 -14.19
CA CYS A 79 -3.54 -7.86 -15.54
C CYS A 79 -3.01 -6.90 -16.62
N ARG A 80 -3.22 -5.59 -16.47
CA ARG A 80 -2.60 -4.59 -17.37
C ARG A 80 -1.08 -4.65 -17.33
N LEU A 81 -0.51 -4.82 -16.13
CA LEU A 81 0.94 -4.96 -15.94
C LEU A 81 1.47 -6.31 -16.45
N GLY A 82 0.76 -7.40 -16.17
CA GLY A 82 1.20 -8.76 -16.50
C GLY A 82 1.04 -9.14 -17.97
N GLY A 83 0.21 -8.42 -18.74
CA GLY A 83 -0.01 -8.71 -20.16
C GLY A 83 -0.46 -10.16 -20.39
N GLU A 84 0.32 -10.92 -21.18
CA GLU A 84 0.05 -12.33 -21.47
C GLU A 84 0.08 -13.24 -20.23
N HIS A 85 0.71 -12.80 -19.14
CA HIS A 85 0.72 -13.50 -17.84
C HIS A 85 -0.49 -13.19 -16.95
N CYS A 86 -1.43 -12.34 -17.37
CA CYS A 86 -2.66 -12.08 -16.60
C CYS A 86 -3.39 -13.37 -16.13
N PRO A 87 -3.51 -14.44 -16.94
CA PRO A 87 -4.12 -15.71 -16.50
C PRO A 87 -3.39 -16.40 -15.34
N ASP A 88 -2.10 -16.11 -15.12
CA ASP A 88 -1.32 -16.67 -14.02
C ASP A 88 -1.63 -15.96 -12.69
N ILE A 89 -1.99 -14.67 -12.75
CA ILE A 89 -2.08 -13.79 -11.58
C ILE A 89 -3.43 -13.93 -10.88
N ARG A 90 -3.42 -14.30 -9.60
CA ARG A 90 -4.61 -14.38 -8.74
C ARG A 90 -4.46 -13.46 -7.54
N VAL A 91 -5.14 -12.32 -7.56
CA VAL A 91 -5.05 -11.31 -6.50
C VAL A 91 -5.90 -11.68 -5.27
N HIS A 92 -5.26 -11.64 -4.11
CA HIS A 92 -5.87 -11.79 -2.78
C HIS A 92 -5.55 -10.56 -1.93
N LEU A 93 -6.59 -9.91 -1.42
CA LEU A 93 -6.46 -8.70 -0.59
C LEU A 93 -6.50 -9.08 0.89
N VAL A 94 -5.48 -8.67 1.66
CA VAL A 94 -5.31 -9.07 3.06
C VAL A 94 -5.42 -7.87 3.97
N ARG A 95 -6.32 -7.94 4.95
CA ARG A 95 -6.49 -6.93 5.98
C ARG A 95 -5.34 -7.00 6.98
N THR A 96 -4.38 -6.10 6.81
CA THR A 96 -3.25 -5.89 7.72
C THR A 96 -2.74 -4.46 7.51
N PRO A 97 -2.50 -3.69 8.58
CA PRO A 97 -2.11 -2.28 8.46
C PRO A 97 -0.66 -2.08 7.97
N LEU A 98 0.08 -3.18 7.79
CA LEU A 98 1.45 -3.18 7.32
C LEU A 98 1.49 -2.95 5.79
N PHE A 99 2.46 -2.14 5.33
CA PHE A 99 2.73 -1.97 3.91
C PHE A 99 3.41 -3.23 3.37
N ASN A 100 2.73 -3.96 2.47
CA ASN A 100 3.34 -5.07 1.75
C ASN A 100 2.52 -5.49 0.52
N ALA A 101 3.21 -6.14 -0.42
CA ALA A 101 2.64 -7.01 -1.43
C ALA A 101 3.60 -8.17 -1.66
N SER A 102 3.12 -9.27 -2.23
CA SER A 102 4.00 -10.35 -2.69
C SER A 102 3.36 -11.14 -3.81
N MET A 103 4.18 -11.68 -4.70
CA MET A 103 3.74 -12.65 -5.69
C MET A 103 4.50 -13.98 -5.53
N ALA A 104 3.73 -15.05 -5.33
CA ALA A 104 4.26 -16.40 -5.21
C ALA A 104 4.54 -17.00 -6.60
N PRO A 105 5.43 -18.00 -6.71
CA PRO A 105 5.79 -18.62 -7.98
C PRO A 105 4.64 -19.37 -8.66
N ASN A 106 3.57 -19.73 -7.93
CA ASN A 106 2.37 -20.30 -8.53
C ASN A 106 1.39 -19.24 -9.10
N GLY A 107 1.71 -17.95 -8.98
CA GLY A 107 0.88 -16.82 -9.42
C GLY A 107 -0.10 -16.29 -8.36
N MET A 108 -0.08 -16.81 -7.13
CA MET A 108 -0.82 -16.21 -6.01
C MET A 108 -0.20 -14.85 -5.64
N MET A 109 -0.95 -13.77 -5.83
CA MET A 109 -0.54 -12.43 -5.41
C MET A 109 -1.30 -12.01 -4.16
N GLN A 110 -0.58 -11.47 -3.17
CA GLN A 110 -1.13 -10.89 -1.96
C GLN A 110 -0.88 -9.37 -1.97
N VAL A 111 -1.91 -8.60 -1.66
CA VAL A 111 -1.82 -7.14 -1.51
C VAL A 111 -2.43 -6.76 -0.16
N TRP A 112 -1.66 -6.07 0.67
CA TRP A 112 -2.06 -5.78 2.05
C TRP A 112 -2.76 -4.42 2.15
N SER A 113 -3.77 -4.29 3.02
CA SER A 113 -4.51 -3.03 3.17
C SER A 113 -3.64 -1.85 3.59
N GLY A 114 -2.53 -2.09 4.30
CA GLY A 114 -1.56 -1.04 4.62
C GLY A 114 -0.83 -0.47 3.41
N LEU A 115 -0.68 -1.23 2.31
CA LEU A 115 -0.22 -0.71 1.02
C LEU A 115 -1.31 0.16 0.38
N LEU A 116 -2.55 -0.32 0.33
CA LEU A 116 -3.69 0.43 -0.22
C LEU A 116 -3.97 1.72 0.54
N LEU A 117 -3.69 1.78 1.83
CA LEU A 117 -3.81 2.99 2.64
C LEU A 117 -2.71 4.03 2.32
N ARG A 118 -1.49 3.58 2.04
CA ARG A 118 -0.32 4.45 1.84
C ARG A 118 -0.14 4.93 0.41
N ALA A 119 -0.59 4.13 -0.56
CA ALA A 119 -0.58 4.51 -1.96
C ALA A 119 -1.51 5.71 -2.17
N GLU A 120 -1.01 6.73 -2.85
CA GLU A 120 -1.77 7.94 -3.13
C GLU A 120 -2.55 7.82 -4.43
N ASN A 121 -2.17 6.94 -5.35
CA ASN A 121 -2.85 6.82 -6.64
C ASN A 121 -2.66 5.43 -7.23
N GLU A 122 -3.32 5.17 -8.36
CA GLU A 122 -3.28 3.86 -9.04
C GLU A 122 -1.88 3.53 -9.55
N ALA A 123 -1.12 4.52 -10.05
CA ALA A 123 0.24 4.32 -10.53
C ALA A 123 1.21 3.94 -9.38
N GLN A 124 1.04 4.48 -8.17
CA GLN A 124 1.81 4.05 -7.00
C GLN A 124 1.51 2.60 -6.61
N LEU A 125 0.24 2.18 -6.67
CA LEU A 125 -0.13 0.78 -6.47
C LEU A 125 0.46 -0.10 -7.59
N ALA A 126 0.38 0.36 -8.84
CA ALA A 126 0.93 -0.32 -10.00
C ALA A 126 2.46 -0.46 -9.93
N ALA A 127 3.16 0.50 -9.34
CA ALA A 127 4.61 0.40 -9.11
C ALA A 127 4.98 -0.80 -8.24
N VAL A 128 4.27 -0.96 -7.11
CA VAL A 128 4.52 -2.09 -6.21
C VAL A 128 4.08 -3.41 -6.84
N ILE A 129 2.92 -3.45 -7.52
CA ILE A 129 2.46 -4.67 -8.21
C ILE A 129 3.41 -5.04 -9.36
N GLY A 130 3.88 -4.06 -10.13
CA GLY A 130 4.82 -4.25 -11.24
C GLY A 130 6.16 -4.81 -10.76
N HIS A 131 6.65 -4.32 -9.61
CA HIS A 131 7.83 -4.87 -8.93
C HIS A 131 7.66 -6.35 -8.56
N GLU A 132 6.52 -6.71 -7.94
CA GLU A 132 6.22 -8.11 -7.59
C GLU A 132 6.08 -9.01 -8.82
N ILE A 133 5.46 -8.51 -9.90
CA ILE A 133 5.41 -9.22 -11.19
C ILE A 133 6.84 -9.38 -11.74
N GLY A 134 7.72 -8.39 -11.60
CA GLY A 134 9.13 -8.49 -11.97
C GLY A 134 9.83 -9.66 -11.27
N HIS A 135 9.64 -9.83 -9.96
CA HIS A 135 10.15 -11.00 -9.23
C HIS A 135 9.59 -12.33 -9.75
N TYR A 136 8.30 -12.37 -10.06
CA TYR A 136 7.65 -13.55 -10.62
C TYR A 136 8.23 -13.93 -11.99
N LEU A 137 8.34 -12.95 -12.91
CA LEU A 137 8.82 -13.18 -14.26
C LEU A 137 10.30 -13.59 -14.31
N GLN A 138 11.11 -13.15 -13.35
CA GLN A 138 12.50 -13.59 -13.21
C GLN A 138 12.68 -14.81 -12.30
N ARG A 139 11.59 -15.38 -11.78
CA ARG A 139 11.61 -16.60 -10.94
C ARG A 139 12.51 -16.46 -9.71
N HIS A 140 12.68 -15.24 -9.19
CA HIS A 140 13.58 -14.94 -8.08
C HIS A 140 13.28 -15.78 -6.82
N SER A 141 12.02 -16.15 -6.57
CA SER A 141 11.65 -17.00 -5.43
C SER A 141 12.18 -18.44 -5.57
N VAL A 142 12.27 -18.95 -6.81
CA VAL A 142 12.82 -20.27 -7.12
C VAL A 142 14.34 -20.26 -6.96
N GLU A 143 15.00 -19.21 -7.45
CA GLU A 143 16.43 -19.00 -7.26
C GLU A 143 16.79 -18.89 -5.77
N ARG A 144 15.99 -18.15 -5.00
CA ARG A 144 16.14 -18.04 -3.55
C ARG A 144 16.00 -19.39 -2.85
N LEU A 145 15.02 -20.21 -3.26
CA LEU A 145 14.86 -21.57 -2.74
C LEU A 145 16.10 -22.42 -3.00
N ARG A 146 16.66 -22.33 -4.21
CA ARG A 146 17.87 -23.07 -4.60
C ARG A 146 19.09 -22.62 -3.79
N ASP A 147 19.24 -21.33 -3.56
CA ASP A 147 20.28 -20.77 -2.69
C ASP A 147 20.15 -21.28 -1.23
N LEU A 148 18.93 -21.30 -0.68
CA LEU A 148 18.66 -21.85 0.66
C LEU A 148 18.99 -23.34 0.76
N LYS A 149 18.71 -24.12 -0.29
CA LYS A 149 19.08 -25.54 -0.38
C LYS A 149 20.59 -25.72 -0.42
N ALA A 150 21.29 -24.93 -1.23
CA ALA A 150 22.74 -24.98 -1.33
C ALA A 150 23.44 -24.63 0.01
N LYS A 151 22.84 -23.72 0.79
CA LYS A 151 23.33 -23.30 2.11
C LYS A 151 22.87 -24.20 3.28
N SER A 152 22.24 -25.35 3.00
CA SER A 152 21.68 -26.26 4.02
C SER A 152 20.67 -25.63 4.99
N ALA A 153 20.08 -24.49 4.64
CA ALA A 153 19.07 -23.79 5.43
C ALA A 153 17.63 -24.22 5.10
N PHE A 154 17.46 -25.15 4.16
CA PHE A 154 16.16 -25.58 3.65
C PHE A 154 15.23 -26.19 4.71
N GLY A 155 15.78 -26.94 5.68
CA GLY A 155 14.98 -27.53 6.77
C GLY A 155 14.29 -26.48 7.65
N GLN A 156 15.00 -25.39 7.97
CA GLN A 156 14.43 -24.26 8.71
C GLN A 156 13.35 -23.54 7.89
N PHE A 157 13.62 -23.34 6.60
CA PHE A 157 12.68 -22.71 5.66
C PHE A 157 11.36 -23.47 5.57
N ILE A 158 11.40 -24.81 5.41
CA ILE A 158 10.19 -25.63 5.35
C ILE A 158 9.46 -25.66 6.70
N GLY A 159 10.18 -25.63 7.81
CA GLY A 159 9.61 -25.58 9.16
C GLY A 159 8.70 -24.36 9.40
N LEU A 160 8.95 -23.24 8.71
CA LEU A 160 8.12 -22.03 8.81
C LEU A 160 6.70 -22.21 8.26
N PHE A 161 6.47 -23.19 7.37
CA PHE A 161 5.17 -23.48 6.76
C PHE A 161 4.33 -24.50 7.54
N GLY A 162 4.88 -25.14 8.57
CA GLY A 162 4.22 -26.19 9.37
C GLY A 162 3.46 -25.69 10.60
N VAL A 163 3.59 -24.40 10.93
CA VAL A 163 3.02 -23.79 12.14
C VAL A 163 2.21 -22.57 11.71
N VAL A 164 0.88 -22.71 11.56
CA VAL A 164 0.02 -21.61 11.06
C VAL A 164 -0.84 -21.08 12.20
N GLY A 165 -0.70 -19.78 12.56
CA GLY A 165 -1.68 -19.14 13.45
C GLY A 165 -1.46 -17.67 13.85
N ALA A 166 -0.26 -17.08 13.69
CA ALA A 166 0.01 -15.74 14.23
C ALA A 166 0.67 -14.77 13.25
N VAL A 167 0.29 -13.49 13.31
CA VAL A 167 0.84 -12.37 12.50
C VAL A 167 2.37 -12.25 12.63
N GLY A 168 2.95 -12.59 13.79
CA GLY A 168 4.41 -12.58 14.00
C GLY A 168 5.17 -13.61 13.15
N GLN A 169 4.53 -14.70 12.73
CA GLN A 169 5.14 -15.69 11.83
C GLN A 169 5.17 -15.19 10.38
N LEU A 170 4.28 -14.27 9.99
CA LEU A 170 4.26 -13.69 8.66
C LEU A 170 5.53 -12.87 8.38
N ALA A 171 6.06 -12.18 9.39
CA ALA A 171 7.32 -11.44 9.30
C ALA A 171 8.56 -12.36 9.23
N LEU A 172 8.55 -13.48 9.95
CA LEU A 172 9.59 -14.52 9.88
C LEU A 172 9.57 -15.27 8.55
N LEU A 173 8.37 -15.56 8.03
CA LEU A 173 8.21 -16.13 6.70
C LEU A 173 8.68 -15.15 5.63
N ALA A 174 8.31 -13.87 5.76
CA ALA A 174 8.77 -12.80 4.88
C ALA A 174 10.30 -12.70 4.86
N SER A 175 10.98 -12.64 6.01
CA SER A 175 12.45 -12.55 6.03
C SER A 175 13.16 -13.76 5.41
N ALA A 176 12.54 -14.94 5.43
CA ALA A 176 13.08 -16.13 4.76
C ALA A 176 13.10 -15.98 3.23
N PHE A 177 12.23 -15.13 2.67
CA PHE A 177 12.17 -14.77 1.26
C PHE A 177 12.91 -13.47 0.91
N ALA A 178 13.78 -12.96 1.79
CA ALA A 178 14.61 -11.80 1.48
C ALA A 178 15.37 -11.98 0.16
N TYR A 179 15.13 -11.07 -0.78
CA TYR A 179 15.76 -11.08 -2.09
C TYR A 179 17.14 -10.42 -2.07
N SER A 180 17.99 -10.80 -3.01
CA SER A 180 19.30 -10.17 -3.16
C SER A 180 19.15 -8.75 -3.72
N ARG A 181 20.15 -7.88 -3.50
CA ARG A 181 20.15 -6.54 -4.11
C ARG A 181 20.07 -6.59 -5.63
N ASP A 182 20.55 -7.65 -6.24
CA ASP A 182 20.54 -7.83 -7.70
C ASP A 182 19.14 -8.18 -8.18
N HIS A 183 18.43 -9.07 -7.46
CA HIS A 183 17.02 -9.35 -7.72
C HIS A 183 16.15 -8.10 -7.58
N GLU A 184 16.40 -7.27 -6.57
CA GLU A 184 15.66 -6.02 -6.35
C GLU A 184 15.87 -5.02 -7.49
N ARG A 185 17.12 -4.83 -7.94
CA ARG A 185 17.41 -3.93 -9.09
C ARG A 185 16.76 -4.42 -10.37
N GLU A 186 16.77 -5.73 -10.60
CA GLU A 186 16.15 -6.33 -11.77
C GLU A 186 14.62 -6.22 -11.74
N ALA A 187 14.01 -6.46 -10.57
CA ALA A 187 12.57 -6.28 -10.38
C ALA A 187 12.13 -4.81 -10.50
N ASP A 188 12.91 -3.85 -9.98
CA ASP A 188 12.67 -2.41 -10.15
C ASP A 188 12.68 -2.01 -11.64
N ARG A 189 13.70 -2.48 -12.38
CA ARG A 189 13.86 -2.21 -13.82
C ARG A 189 12.68 -2.76 -14.62
N ILE A 190 12.31 -4.02 -14.38
CA ILE A 190 11.19 -4.68 -15.05
C ILE A 190 9.89 -3.98 -14.67
N GLY A 191 9.66 -3.71 -13.38
CA GLY A 191 8.48 -3.02 -12.89
C GLY A 191 8.28 -1.66 -13.58
N ALA A 192 9.34 -0.88 -13.76
CA ALA A 192 9.29 0.38 -14.50
C ALA A 192 8.87 0.20 -15.97
N VAL A 193 9.38 -0.82 -16.66
CA VAL A 193 8.97 -1.15 -18.03
C VAL A 193 7.50 -1.59 -18.07
N LEU A 194 7.05 -2.42 -17.13
CA LEU A 194 5.66 -2.87 -17.04
C LEU A 194 4.71 -1.69 -16.79
N MET A 195 5.07 -0.78 -15.87
CA MET A 195 4.31 0.45 -15.61
C MET A 195 4.17 1.30 -16.88
N HIS A 196 5.29 1.55 -17.58
CA HIS A 196 5.30 2.33 -18.80
C HIS A 196 4.41 1.71 -19.88
N ASN A 197 4.54 0.40 -20.11
CA ASN A 197 3.74 -0.33 -21.09
C ASN A 197 2.24 -0.33 -20.75
N ALA A 198 1.90 -0.32 -19.46
CA ALA A 198 0.53 -0.22 -18.98
C ALA A 198 -0.02 1.23 -18.95
N GLY A 199 0.78 2.23 -19.33
CA GLY A 199 0.39 3.64 -19.39
C GLY A 199 0.41 4.37 -18.05
N TYR A 200 1.16 3.87 -17.06
CA TYR A 200 1.32 4.51 -15.76
C TYR A 200 2.51 5.46 -15.71
N ASP A 201 2.39 6.50 -14.88
CA ASP A 201 3.51 7.40 -14.57
C ASP A 201 4.58 6.67 -13.76
N VAL A 202 5.72 6.39 -14.41
CA VAL A 202 6.87 5.67 -13.82
C VAL A 202 7.49 6.46 -12.66
N ALA A 203 7.36 7.79 -12.64
CA ALA A 203 7.90 8.62 -11.56
C ALA A 203 7.25 8.33 -10.19
N GLU A 204 6.06 7.72 -10.18
CA GLU A 204 5.36 7.34 -8.96
C GLU A 204 6.10 6.23 -8.18
N SER A 205 6.91 5.40 -8.84
CA SER A 205 7.75 4.38 -8.18
C SER A 205 8.75 4.99 -7.19
N ALA A 206 9.48 6.04 -7.61
CA ALA A 206 10.41 6.77 -6.75
C ALA A 206 9.70 7.50 -5.60
N LYS A 207 8.47 7.97 -5.83
CA LYS A 207 7.64 8.64 -4.80
C LYS A 207 7.18 7.65 -3.74
N VAL A 208 6.73 6.44 -4.10
CA VAL A 208 6.41 5.37 -3.14
C VAL A 208 7.60 5.11 -2.23
N TRP A 209 8.79 4.94 -2.81
CA TRP A 209 9.99 4.69 -2.02
C TRP A 209 10.35 5.85 -1.10
N GLY A 210 10.29 7.09 -1.60
CA GLY A 210 10.51 8.29 -0.79
C GLY A 210 9.53 8.41 0.39
N ASN A 211 8.26 8.09 0.15
CA ASN A 211 7.20 8.08 1.17
C ASN A 211 7.49 7.06 2.28
N LEU A 212 7.92 5.85 1.92
CA LEU A 212 8.28 4.81 2.88
C LEU A 212 9.51 5.17 3.71
N LEU A 213 10.53 5.77 3.09
CA LEU A 213 11.70 6.25 3.80
C LEU A 213 11.35 7.38 4.78
N ALA A 214 10.42 8.26 4.42
CA ALA A 214 9.96 9.33 5.31
C ALA A 214 9.24 8.77 6.54
N GLU A 215 8.37 7.76 6.37
CA GLU A 215 7.72 7.06 7.48
C GLU A 215 8.75 6.35 8.36
N ALA A 216 9.67 5.59 7.75
CA ALA A 216 10.68 4.82 8.47
C ALA A 216 11.62 5.71 9.32
N ARG A 217 12.02 6.88 8.80
CA ARG A 217 12.86 7.86 9.52
C ARG A 217 12.16 8.48 10.73
N ALA A 218 10.84 8.52 10.77
CA ALA A 218 10.10 9.01 11.93
C ALA A 218 10.17 8.04 13.12
N ARG A 219 10.60 6.80 12.90
CA ARG A 219 10.75 5.81 13.95
C ARG A 219 12.05 6.03 14.71
N LEU A 220 11.94 6.50 15.95
CA LEU A 220 13.09 6.70 16.83
C LEU A 220 13.78 5.38 17.16
N GLY A 221 15.11 5.35 17.06
CA GLY A 221 15.95 4.26 17.57
C GLY A 221 16.04 3.00 16.70
N LYS A 222 15.62 3.05 15.43
CA LYS A 222 15.84 1.98 14.44
C LYS A 222 16.26 2.57 13.10
N GLU A 223 17.19 1.89 12.43
CA GLU A 223 17.47 2.21 11.03
C GLU A 223 16.25 1.88 10.16
N PRO A 224 16.00 2.62 9.06
CA PRO A 224 14.88 2.38 8.17
C PRO A 224 14.75 0.92 7.72
N GLU A 225 15.87 0.25 7.50
CA GLU A 225 16.00 -1.14 7.07
C GLU A 225 15.47 -2.16 8.09
N GLU A 226 15.38 -1.78 9.38
CA GLU A 226 14.93 -2.66 10.47
C GLU A 226 13.45 -2.44 10.86
N SER A 227 12.75 -1.54 10.17
CA SER A 227 11.51 -0.94 10.67
C SER A 227 10.21 -1.60 10.15
N SER A 228 10.24 -2.29 9.01
CA SER A 228 9.04 -2.78 8.32
C SER A 228 9.23 -4.16 7.66
N PRO A 229 8.21 -5.04 7.63
CA PRO A 229 8.23 -6.30 6.89
C PRO A 229 8.57 -6.16 5.41
N LEU A 230 8.28 -5.01 4.79
CA LEU A 230 8.72 -4.70 3.44
C LEU A 230 10.26 -4.74 3.33
N PHE A 231 10.98 -4.06 4.22
CA PHE A 231 12.44 -4.01 4.17
C PHE A 231 13.09 -5.34 4.55
N ALA A 232 12.35 -6.22 5.24
CA ALA A 232 12.78 -7.57 5.53
C ALA A 232 12.77 -8.47 4.27
N THR A 233 11.82 -8.29 3.34
CA THR A 233 11.78 -9.02 2.06
C THR A 233 12.50 -8.32 0.93
N HIS A 234 12.46 -6.99 0.92
CA HIS A 234 13.00 -6.10 -0.11
C HIS A 234 14.03 -5.15 0.51
N PRO A 235 15.28 -5.60 0.69
CA PRO A 235 16.33 -4.76 1.27
C PRO A 235 16.48 -3.45 0.50
N SER A 236 16.56 -2.35 1.23
CA SER A 236 16.86 -1.03 0.66
C SER A 236 18.29 -0.99 0.09
N SER A 237 18.50 -0.12 -0.89
CA SER A 237 19.83 0.42 -1.20
C SER A 237 19.78 1.95 -1.10
N PRO A 238 20.89 2.61 -0.72
CA PRO A 238 20.95 4.07 -0.66
C PRO A 238 20.57 4.74 -1.99
N GLU A 239 20.84 4.06 -3.10
CA GLU A 239 20.71 4.54 -4.48
C GLU A 239 19.38 4.14 -5.15
N ARG A 240 18.55 3.34 -4.47
CA ARG A 240 17.33 2.76 -5.06
C ARG A 240 16.38 3.84 -5.57
N ARG A 241 16.21 4.89 -4.76
CA ARG A 241 15.33 6.02 -5.10
C ARG A 241 15.84 6.76 -6.33
N GLU A 242 17.13 7.06 -6.39
CA GLU A 242 17.74 7.73 -7.54
C GLU A 242 17.63 6.87 -8.79
N THR A 243 17.80 5.55 -8.66
CA THR A 243 17.67 4.60 -9.78
C THR A 243 16.24 4.58 -10.35
N LEU A 244 15.23 4.48 -9.48
CA LEU A 244 13.81 4.56 -9.88
C LEU A 244 13.48 5.90 -10.55
N ALA A 245 14.02 7.01 -10.04
CA ALA A 245 13.87 8.32 -10.66
C ALA A 245 14.56 8.39 -12.05
N GLY A 246 15.70 7.71 -12.21
CA GLY A 246 16.39 7.56 -13.49
C GLY A 246 15.55 6.84 -14.54
N TYR A 247 14.83 5.77 -14.16
CA TYR A 247 13.92 5.07 -15.08
C TYR A 247 12.78 5.98 -15.57
N ALA A 248 12.22 6.80 -14.68
CA ALA A 248 11.17 7.75 -15.06
C ALA A 248 11.64 8.82 -16.06
N ALA A 249 12.93 9.18 -16.04
CA ALA A 249 13.50 10.14 -16.98
C ALA A 249 13.59 9.58 -18.41
N VAL A 250 13.79 8.27 -18.56
CA VAL A 250 13.89 7.59 -19.87
C VAL A 250 12.58 6.95 -20.32
N LEU A 251 11.63 6.77 -19.41
CA LEU A 251 10.27 6.27 -19.66
C LEU A 251 9.21 7.34 -19.31
N PRO A 252 9.20 8.51 -19.96
CA PRO A 252 8.31 9.60 -19.60
C PRO A 252 6.84 9.33 -19.98
N GLY A 253 5.93 10.00 -19.30
CA GLY A 253 4.49 9.98 -19.58
C GLY A 253 3.70 9.05 -18.67
N GLY A 254 2.46 8.78 -19.05
CA GLY A 254 1.53 7.95 -18.27
C GLY A 254 0.62 8.75 -17.32
N GLY A 255 -0.43 8.10 -16.84
CA GLY A 255 -1.39 8.66 -15.90
C GLY A 255 -1.22 8.14 -14.48
N THR A 256 -1.68 8.89 -13.49
CA THR A 256 -1.66 8.47 -12.07
C THR A 256 -2.86 7.63 -11.66
N GLY A 257 -3.99 7.71 -12.38
CA GLY A 257 -5.23 6.99 -12.06
C GLY A 257 -5.83 7.36 -10.69
N GLU A 258 -5.54 8.55 -10.18
CA GLU A 258 -5.92 9.02 -8.84
C GLU A 258 -7.43 8.89 -8.54
N GLU A 259 -8.30 9.33 -9.44
CA GLU A 259 -9.75 9.29 -9.21
C GLU A 259 -10.28 7.85 -9.11
N ALA A 260 -9.82 6.97 -10.00
CA ALA A 260 -10.19 5.56 -9.97
C ALA A 260 -9.74 4.90 -8.67
N PHE A 261 -8.52 5.20 -8.23
CA PHE A 261 -7.99 4.71 -6.97
C PHE A 261 -8.84 5.14 -5.78
N VAL A 262 -9.12 6.44 -5.66
CA VAL A 262 -9.93 6.99 -4.55
C VAL A 262 -11.33 6.38 -4.53
N ARG A 263 -11.96 6.21 -5.70
CA ARG A 263 -13.30 5.64 -5.79
C ARG A 263 -13.37 4.21 -5.27
N HIS A 264 -12.34 3.39 -5.51
CA HIS A 264 -12.33 1.99 -5.08
C HIS A 264 -11.82 1.79 -3.64
N THR A 265 -10.91 2.64 -3.16
CA THR A 265 -10.36 2.52 -1.79
C THR A 265 -11.15 3.30 -0.74
N GLY A 266 -11.82 4.39 -1.13
CA GLY A 266 -12.58 5.27 -0.24
C GLY A 266 -13.53 4.56 0.73
N PRO A 267 -14.34 3.56 0.30
CA PRO A 267 -15.26 2.85 1.19
C PRO A 267 -14.59 2.11 2.36
N PHE A 268 -13.30 1.80 2.26
CA PHE A 268 -12.55 1.05 3.27
C PHE A 268 -11.68 1.94 4.16
N LEU A 269 -11.56 3.22 3.81
CA LEU A 269 -10.57 4.12 4.38
C LEU A 269 -10.72 4.29 5.90
N ALA A 270 -11.95 4.37 6.41
CA ALA A 270 -12.22 4.51 7.84
C ALA A 270 -11.69 3.31 8.65
N GLU A 271 -11.89 2.10 8.13
CA GLU A 271 -11.41 0.87 8.75
C GLU A 271 -9.89 0.78 8.73
N TRP A 272 -9.26 1.12 7.60
CA TRP A 272 -7.80 1.05 7.46
C TRP A 272 -7.08 2.11 8.30
N LEU A 273 -7.62 3.33 8.40
CA LEU A 273 -7.10 4.36 9.29
C LEU A 273 -7.17 3.91 10.76
N GLN A 274 -8.26 3.26 11.15
CA GLN A 274 -8.39 2.70 12.49
C GLN A 274 -7.36 1.59 12.74
N ASP A 275 -7.18 0.67 11.79
CA ASP A 275 -6.17 -0.39 11.89
C ASP A 275 -4.74 0.18 11.96
N GLU A 276 -4.47 1.26 11.24
CA GLU A 276 -3.19 1.97 11.28
C GLU A 276 -2.93 2.62 12.65
N VAL A 277 -3.92 3.29 13.25
CA VAL A 277 -3.78 3.82 14.62
C VAL A 277 -3.57 2.69 15.63
N LYS A 278 -4.31 1.57 15.50
CA LYS A 278 -4.17 0.39 16.36
C LYS A 278 -2.79 -0.29 16.25
N ARG A 279 -2.08 -0.09 15.14
CA ARG A 279 -0.70 -0.59 14.94
C ARG A 279 0.28 0.00 15.96
N GLY A 280 -0.03 1.17 16.55
CA GLY A 280 0.72 1.78 17.64
C GLY A 280 2.05 2.42 17.24
N GLN A 281 2.38 2.48 15.94
CA GLN A 281 3.58 3.16 15.44
C GLN A 281 3.26 4.62 15.11
N TYR A 282 2.85 5.38 16.14
CA TYR A 282 2.23 6.69 15.94
C TYR A 282 3.11 7.69 15.19
N ALA A 283 4.43 7.69 15.38
CA ALA A 283 5.32 8.59 14.64
C ALA A 283 5.27 8.36 13.12
N GLU A 284 5.23 7.10 12.68
CA GLU A 284 5.07 6.74 11.27
C GLU A 284 3.67 7.14 10.77
N SER A 285 2.62 6.82 11.53
CA SER A 285 1.24 7.16 11.18
C SER A 285 1.03 8.67 11.04
N LEU A 286 1.70 9.49 11.86
CA LEU A 286 1.62 10.95 11.78
C LEU A 286 2.23 11.50 10.47
N VAL A 287 3.32 10.88 9.96
CA VAL A 287 3.88 11.22 8.64
C VAL A 287 2.87 10.90 7.54
N LEU A 288 2.30 9.69 7.56
CA LEU A 288 1.27 9.26 6.61
C LEU A 288 0.05 10.20 6.62
N PHE A 289 -0.53 10.46 7.80
CA PHE A 289 -1.73 11.28 7.90
C PHE A 289 -1.47 12.74 7.50
N THR A 290 -0.28 13.28 7.78
CA THR A 290 0.09 14.62 7.30
C THR A 290 0.13 14.67 5.78
N ARG A 291 0.77 13.70 5.13
CA ARG A 291 0.81 13.56 3.67
C ARG A 291 -0.60 13.42 3.07
N MET A 292 -1.47 12.63 3.69
CA MET A 292 -2.86 12.49 3.26
C MET A 292 -3.65 13.81 3.33
N LEU A 293 -3.40 14.62 4.37
CA LEU A 293 -4.07 15.92 4.55
C LEU A 293 -3.58 17.00 3.59
N GLU A 294 -2.30 16.97 3.19
CA GLU A 294 -1.77 17.83 2.13
C GLU A 294 -2.53 17.64 0.81
N ARG A 295 -2.99 16.40 0.55
CA ARG A 295 -3.83 16.05 -0.60
C ARG A 295 -5.32 16.33 -0.41
N ARG A 296 -5.73 16.79 0.77
CA ARG A 296 -7.12 17.12 1.15
C ARG A 296 -8.13 15.98 0.96
N ARG A 297 -7.69 14.72 0.98
CA ARG A 297 -8.58 13.56 0.80
C ARG A 297 -9.18 13.11 2.12
N ALA A 298 -10.50 12.98 2.16
CA ALA A 298 -11.25 12.56 3.35
C ALA A 298 -10.77 13.30 4.61
N ALA A 299 -10.50 14.61 4.47
CA ALA A 299 -9.75 15.38 5.45
C ALA A 299 -10.34 15.30 6.87
N PRO A 300 -11.67 15.35 7.10
CA PRO A 300 -12.24 15.24 8.45
C PRO A 300 -11.96 13.89 9.10
N LEU A 301 -12.04 12.81 8.31
CA LEU A 301 -11.76 11.45 8.77
C LEU A 301 -10.28 11.26 9.11
N VAL A 302 -9.38 11.78 8.27
CA VAL A 302 -7.92 11.70 8.50
C VAL A 302 -7.52 12.57 9.67
N GLN A 303 -8.08 13.77 9.81
CA GLN A 303 -7.88 14.66 10.97
C GLN A 303 -8.27 13.95 12.26
N PHE A 304 -9.44 13.32 12.32
CA PHE A 304 -9.84 12.55 13.50
C PHE A 304 -8.80 11.47 13.88
N HIS A 305 -8.34 10.68 12.91
CA HIS A 305 -7.36 9.61 13.18
C HIS A 305 -5.96 10.15 13.52
N ARG A 306 -5.56 11.30 12.96
CA ARG A 306 -4.32 12.00 13.33
C ARG A 306 -4.40 12.54 14.75
N GLY A 307 -5.55 13.07 15.14
CA GLY A 307 -5.84 13.45 16.52
C GLY A 307 -5.74 12.27 17.48
N GLU A 308 -6.30 11.10 17.11
CA GLU A 308 -6.17 9.88 17.91
C GLU A 308 -4.70 9.43 18.03
N ALA A 309 -3.92 9.50 16.95
CA ALA A 309 -2.49 9.18 16.98
C ALA A 309 -1.72 10.10 17.93
N PHE A 310 -1.94 11.43 17.88
CA PHE A 310 -1.36 12.36 18.85
C PHE A 310 -1.79 12.02 20.28
N ARG A 311 -3.09 11.88 20.53
CA ARG A 311 -3.65 11.60 21.86
C ARG A 311 -3.07 10.32 22.47
N LEU A 312 -2.90 9.26 21.68
CA LEU A 312 -2.37 7.97 22.12
C LEU A 312 -0.84 7.96 22.27
N ARG A 313 -0.13 8.76 21.47
CA ARG A 313 1.32 8.91 21.59
C ARG A 313 1.71 9.67 22.86
N GLY A 314 0.98 10.73 23.19
CA GLY A 314 1.07 11.41 24.48
C GLY A 314 2.39 12.15 24.73
N GLU A 315 3.11 12.57 23.69
CA GLU A 315 4.28 13.43 23.85
C GLU A 315 3.88 14.86 24.25
N ASN A 316 4.87 15.68 24.64
CA ASN A 316 4.63 17.08 24.98
C ASN A 316 3.97 17.82 23.79
N GLY A 317 2.85 18.50 24.07
CA GLY A 317 2.05 19.23 23.08
C GLY A 317 1.16 18.35 22.19
N ASP A 318 1.16 17.02 22.34
CA ASP A 318 0.29 16.16 21.54
C ASP A 318 -1.19 16.32 21.89
N LEU A 319 -1.51 16.54 23.16
CA LEU A 319 -2.90 16.73 23.59
C LEU A 319 -3.52 17.98 22.96
N GLU A 320 -2.72 19.03 22.75
CA GLU A 320 -3.15 20.27 22.07
C GLU A 320 -3.37 20.01 20.58
N ARG A 321 -2.39 19.38 19.92
CA ARG A 321 -2.49 18.98 18.52
C ARG A 321 -3.68 18.05 18.25
N ALA A 322 -3.93 17.11 19.15
CA ALA A 322 -5.09 16.22 19.07
C ALA A 322 -6.41 17.00 19.12
N LEU A 323 -6.53 17.96 20.04
CA LEU A 323 -7.72 18.79 20.17
C LEU A 323 -7.95 19.66 18.93
N ASP A 324 -6.89 20.24 18.37
CA ASP A 324 -6.97 21.04 17.14
C ASP A 324 -7.45 20.17 15.97
N ASP A 325 -6.92 18.96 15.83
CA ASP A 325 -7.35 18.00 14.80
C ASP A 325 -8.82 17.56 14.99
N TYR A 326 -9.26 17.28 16.23
CA TYR A 326 -10.66 16.93 16.46
C TYR A 326 -11.61 18.09 16.16
N ARG A 327 -11.25 19.32 16.53
CA ARG A 327 -12.06 20.51 16.23
C ARG A 327 -12.13 20.77 14.73
N ALA A 328 -11.02 20.60 14.01
CA ALA A 328 -11.00 20.70 12.56
C ALA A 328 -11.90 19.64 11.91
N ALA A 329 -11.84 18.38 12.38
CA ALA A 329 -12.73 17.32 11.91
C ALA A 329 -14.20 17.59 12.21
N ALA A 330 -14.50 18.10 13.41
CA ALA A 330 -15.86 18.39 13.88
C ALA A 330 -16.51 19.59 13.17
N ALA A 331 -15.71 20.48 12.59
CA ALA A 331 -16.21 21.63 11.83
C ALA A 331 -16.71 21.27 10.42
N ALA A 332 -16.44 20.06 9.94
CA ALA A 332 -16.84 19.64 8.60
C ALA A 332 -18.31 19.22 8.53
N PRO A 333 -19.00 19.41 7.38
CA PRO A 333 -20.39 18.95 7.21
C PRO A 333 -20.56 17.44 7.39
N ASP A 334 -19.55 16.66 7.03
CA ASP A 334 -19.45 15.20 7.14
C ASP A 334 -18.57 14.78 8.34
N ALA A 335 -18.57 15.58 9.41
CA ALA A 335 -17.78 15.34 10.60
C ALA A 335 -17.95 13.90 11.14
N PRO A 336 -16.85 13.16 11.36
CA PRO A 336 -16.94 11.84 11.98
C PRO A 336 -17.43 12.01 13.43
N PRO A 337 -18.53 11.36 13.85
CA PRO A 337 -19.06 11.50 15.21
C PRO A 337 -18.01 11.29 16.30
N PRO A 338 -17.08 10.30 16.20
CA PRO A 338 -15.99 10.14 17.15
C PRO A 338 -15.09 11.37 17.40
N ALA A 339 -15.05 12.36 16.51
CA ALA A 339 -14.32 13.61 16.76
C ALA A 339 -14.89 14.38 17.95
N PHE A 340 -16.22 14.43 18.11
CA PHE A 340 -16.86 15.05 19.26
C PHE A 340 -16.54 14.30 20.56
N ARG A 341 -16.49 12.96 20.51
CA ARG A 341 -16.00 12.17 21.64
C ARG A 341 -14.55 12.53 21.99
N GLY A 342 -13.67 12.65 20.99
CA GLY A 342 -12.28 13.07 21.16
C GLY A 342 -12.15 14.43 21.87
N ILE A 343 -12.90 15.43 21.41
CA ILE A 343 -12.98 16.76 22.06
C ILE A 343 -13.41 16.60 23.53
N GLY A 344 -14.47 15.85 23.79
CA GLY A 344 -15.00 15.67 25.14
C GLY A 344 -14.00 15.01 26.10
N LEU A 345 -13.29 13.97 25.63
CA LEU A 345 -12.26 13.28 26.42
C LEU A 345 -11.10 14.23 26.79
N VAL A 346 -10.61 15.00 25.81
CA VAL A 346 -9.51 15.96 26.04
C VAL A 346 -9.96 17.11 26.96
N ALA A 347 -11.14 17.67 26.72
CA ALA A 347 -11.71 18.74 27.54
C ALA A 347 -11.92 18.28 28.99
N ARG A 348 -12.44 17.06 29.21
CA ARG A 348 -12.59 16.46 30.54
C ARG A 348 -11.24 16.32 31.24
N GLN A 349 -10.21 15.83 30.55
CA GLN A 349 -8.86 15.70 31.10
C GLN A 349 -8.26 17.06 31.51
N ARG A 350 -8.67 18.16 30.86
CA ARG A 350 -8.23 19.53 31.16
C ARG A 350 -9.12 20.26 32.18
N GLY A 351 -10.14 19.61 32.74
CA GLY A 351 -11.09 20.25 33.66
C GLY A 351 -12.07 21.22 32.97
N GLN A 352 -12.19 21.17 31.64
CA GLN A 352 -13.08 22.04 30.85
C GLN A 352 -14.48 21.44 30.78
N ALA A 353 -15.19 21.40 31.91
CA ALA A 353 -16.45 20.67 32.05
C ALA A 353 -17.54 21.09 31.06
N ALA A 354 -17.69 22.39 30.77
CA ALA A 354 -18.71 22.88 29.84
C ALA A 354 -18.48 22.37 28.40
N GLU A 355 -17.24 22.47 27.91
CA GLU A 355 -16.86 21.97 26.58
C GLU A 355 -17.01 20.45 26.50
N ALA A 356 -16.59 19.74 27.56
CA ALA A 356 -16.72 18.29 27.63
C ALA A 356 -18.18 17.83 27.53
N ARG A 357 -19.10 18.46 28.27
CA ARG A 357 -20.53 18.16 28.21
C ARG A 357 -21.12 18.39 26.82
N GLN A 358 -20.84 19.55 26.22
CA GLN A 358 -21.34 19.88 24.88
C GLN A 358 -20.87 18.86 23.84
N ALA A 359 -19.59 18.48 23.89
CA ALA A 359 -18.99 17.55 22.95
C ALA A 359 -19.55 16.12 23.12
N PHE A 360 -19.68 15.62 24.36
CA PHE A 360 -20.29 14.32 24.62
C PHE A 360 -21.76 14.25 24.24
N ALA A 361 -22.55 15.29 24.52
CA ALA A 361 -23.94 15.37 24.10
C ALA A 361 -24.07 15.29 22.57
N ARG A 362 -23.23 16.04 21.84
CA ARG A 362 -23.21 16.01 20.37
C ARG A 362 -22.79 14.64 19.82
N TYR A 363 -21.82 13.98 20.46
CA TYR A 363 -21.43 12.62 20.08
C TYR A 363 -22.61 11.63 20.20
N LEU A 364 -23.31 11.65 21.33
CA LEU A 364 -24.44 10.75 21.61
C LEU A 364 -25.65 11.04 20.72
N GLU A 365 -25.85 12.30 20.29
CA GLU A 365 -26.87 12.66 19.30
C GLU A 365 -26.57 12.05 17.93
N LEU A 366 -25.31 12.12 17.49
CA LEU A 366 -24.88 11.63 16.18
C LEU A 366 -24.68 10.11 16.12
N ALA A 367 -24.32 9.48 17.24
CA ALA A 367 -24.00 8.06 17.33
C ALA A 367 -24.54 7.43 18.63
N PRO A 368 -25.88 7.40 18.82
CA PRO A 368 -26.50 6.94 20.07
C PRO A 368 -26.22 5.46 20.39
N ASP A 369 -25.98 4.65 19.36
CA ASP A 369 -25.77 3.20 19.45
C ASP A 369 -24.28 2.82 19.32
N ALA A 370 -23.37 3.78 19.42
CA ALA A 370 -21.94 3.48 19.39
C ALA A 370 -21.55 2.52 20.53
N PRO A 371 -20.58 1.59 20.33
CA PRO A 371 -20.20 0.62 21.36
C PRO A 371 -19.74 1.22 22.69
N ASP A 372 -19.23 2.45 22.66
CA ASP A 372 -18.76 3.22 23.82
C ASP A 372 -19.80 4.23 24.34
N ALA A 373 -21.01 4.30 23.76
CA ALA A 373 -22.03 5.29 24.12
C ALA A 373 -22.42 5.22 25.61
N ALA A 374 -22.49 4.01 26.19
CA ALA A 374 -22.79 3.83 27.61
C ALA A 374 -21.71 4.47 28.51
N LEU A 375 -20.43 4.32 28.14
CA LEU A 375 -19.33 4.97 28.86
C LEU A 375 -19.42 6.49 28.75
N ILE A 376 -19.73 7.01 27.57
CA ILE A 376 -19.84 8.46 27.36
C ILE A 376 -21.04 9.05 28.11
N ARG A 377 -22.17 8.34 28.22
CA ARG A 377 -23.31 8.75 29.08
C ARG A 377 -22.90 8.86 30.55
N ASN A 378 -22.09 7.94 31.05
CA ASN A 378 -21.58 8.00 32.42
C ASN A 378 -20.69 9.23 32.63
N TYR A 379 -19.76 9.51 31.70
CA TYR A 379 -18.95 10.73 31.78
C TYR A 379 -19.77 12.01 31.72
N LEU A 380 -20.85 12.03 30.93
CA LEU A 380 -21.75 13.18 30.86
C LEU A 380 -22.47 13.40 32.20
N SER A 381 -22.97 12.33 32.83
CA SER A 381 -23.62 12.40 34.15
C SER A 381 -22.68 12.88 35.26
N GLU A 382 -21.41 12.43 35.25
CA GLU A 382 -20.40 12.87 36.22
C GLU A 382 -20.08 14.38 36.12
N LEU A 383 -20.26 14.97 34.93
CA LEU A 383 -20.00 16.39 34.70
C LEU A 383 -21.21 17.28 35.03
N GLU A 384 -22.36 16.67 35.29
CA GLU A 384 -23.62 17.34 35.65
C GLU A 384 -23.90 17.32 37.16
N SER A 385 -23.29 16.37 37.88
CA SER A 385 -23.22 16.33 39.35
C SER A 385 -22.17 17.30 39.89
#